data_AF-A0A8H3BPT7-F1
#
_entry.id   AF-A0A8H3BPT7-F1
#
_cell.length_a   1.000
_cell.length_b   1.000
_cell.length_c   1.000
_cell.angle_alpha   90.00
_cell.angle_beta   90.00
_cell.angle_gamma   90.00
#
_symmetry.space_group_name_H-M   'P 1'
#
loop_
_entity.id
_entity.type
_entity.pdbx_description
1 polymer ?
#
loop_
_entity_poly.entity_id
_entity_poly.type
_entity_poly.pdbx_seq_one_letter_code
_entity_poly.pdbx_strand_id
1 'polypeptide(L)'
;MSHNPSFASSSNYRYNPVSSTTQPRSRHPIRQNLTYQQKIQVLDFYQQNRHRLSMESMIPALRAMGFTTICQSTISRFVKNESKIRQCAEEQRGHVKRASIVVLPEVEEALVRWIEEQQQTGISATGDAIIQKAREICDELNVPEDQRIGFSRGWLDSFKKRNGLSVGRQGGTG
;
A
#
# COMPACT_ATOMS: atom_id res chain seq x y z
N MET A 1 -12.11 67.33 47.77
CA MET A 1 -13.55 67.20 47.47
C MET A 1 -13.67 67.09 45.97
N SER A 2 -13.72 65.86 45.45
CA SER A 2 -14.96 65.25 44.96
C SER A 2 -15.36 65.83 43.60
N HIS A 3 -15.26 65.04 42.53
CA HIS A 3 -16.41 64.31 41.99
C HIS A 3 -16.06 63.69 40.63
N ASN A 4 -16.14 62.37 40.60
CA ASN A 4 -16.51 61.61 39.41
C ASN A 4 -18.04 61.67 39.27
N PRO A 5 -18.60 61.79 38.07
CA PRO A 5 -19.93 61.27 37.75
C PRO A 5 -19.82 60.22 36.62
N SER A 6 -20.10 58.94 36.84
CA SER A 6 -21.39 58.28 37.12
C SER A 6 -22.26 57.99 35.87
N PHE A 7 -22.28 56.69 35.53
CA PHE A 7 -23.40 55.81 35.16
C PHE A 7 -24.16 55.87 33.81
N ALA A 8 -24.26 54.65 33.22
CA ALA A 8 -25.38 54.02 32.48
C ALA A 8 -25.70 54.58 31.06
N SER A 9 -26.22 53.82 30.07
CA SER A 9 -26.95 52.54 30.05
C SER A 9 -27.06 51.99 28.60
N SER A 10 -27.39 50.70 28.47
CA SER A 10 -28.19 50.03 27.42
C SER A 10 -27.65 49.79 25.99
N SER A 11 -27.48 48.48 25.71
CA SER A 11 -27.81 47.71 24.50
C SER A 11 -28.12 48.41 23.18
N ASN A 12 -27.45 47.96 22.12
CA ASN A 12 -28.16 47.50 20.93
C ASN A 12 -27.39 46.37 20.23
N TYR A 13 -27.92 45.16 20.34
CA TYR A 13 -27.65 44.06 19.42
C TYR A 13 -27.90 44.56 17.99
N ARG A 14 -26.87 44.55 17.13
CA ARG A 14 -27.08 44.52 15.68
C ARG A 14 -26.93 43.09 15.20
N TYR A 15 -28.07 42.50 14.90
CA TYR A 15 -28.20 41.24 14.20
C TYR A 15 -27.71 41.38 12.74
N ASN A 16 -27.03 40.31 12.34
CA ASN A 16 -26.52 39.83 11.05
C ASN A 16 -27.29 40.22 9.76
N PRO A 17 -26.62 40.09 8.60
CA PRO A 17 -27.08 39.01 7.73
C PRO A 17 -25.99 38.05 7.25
N VAL A 18 -26.37 36.79 7.35
CA VAL A 18 -25.77 35.59 6.78
C VAL A 18 -25.43 35.73 5.29
N SER A 19 -24.26 35.25 4.90
CA SER A 19 -24.00 34.73 3.55
C SER A 19 -22.99 33.59 3.64
N SER A 20 -23.57 32.39 3.84
CA SER A 20 -23.17 31.14 3.19
C SER A 20 -21.70 30.72 3.28
N THR A 21 -21.25 30.34 4.48
CA THR A 21 -20.18 29.35 4.61
C THR A 21 -20.73 27.98 4.17
N THR A 22 -20.38 27.56 2.96
CA THR A 22 -20.19 26.14 2.67
C THR A 22 -19.01 26.00 1.75
N GLN A 23 -17.80 26.18 2.29
CA GLN A 23 -16.65 25.57 1.64
C GLN A 23 -16.85 24.05 1.68
N PRO A 24 -16.83 23.36 0.52
CA PRO A 24 -16.92 21.92 0.52
C PRO A 24 -15.73 21.37 1.31
N ARG A 25 -16.01 20.56 2.33
CA ARG A 25 -15.02 19.79 3.09
C ARG A 25 -14.00 19.22 2.12
N SER A 26 -12.75 19.64 2.25
CA SER A 26 -11.62 19.13 1.48
C SER A 26 -11.62 17.61 1.59
N ARG A 27 -12.10 16.94 0.53
CA ARG A 27 -11.88 15.51 0.33
C ARG A 27 -10.39 15.35 0.14
N HIS A 28 -9.65 15.13 1.24
CA HIS A 28 -8.27 14.67 1.11
C HIS A 28 -8.30 13.48 0.15
N PRO A 29 -7.61 13.55 -1.01
CA PRO A 29 -7.72 12.50 -1.99
C PRO A 29 -7.23 11.20 -1.36
N ILE A 30 -8.08 10.18 -1.39
CA ILE A 30 -7.80 8.85 -0.89
C ILE A 30 -6.47 8.41 -1.53
N ARG A 31 -5.50 8.02 -0.70
CA ARG A 31 -4.14 7.67 -1.15
C ARG A 31 -4.20 6.73 -2.35
N GLN A 32 -3.71 7.17 -3.52
CA GLN A 32 -3.65 6.32 -4.69
C GLN A 32 -2.51 5.31 -4.54
N ASN A 33 -2.84 4.02 -4.68
CA ASN A 33 -1.85 2.94 -4.70
C ASN A 33 -1.43 2.68 -6.15
N LEU A 34 -0.31 3.28 -6.57
CA LEU A 34 0.20 3.20 -7.95
C LEU A 34 0.86 1.85 -8.27
N THR A 35 0.56 1.30 -9.45
CA THR A 35 1.26 0.13 -10.02
C THR A 35 2.71 0.46 -10.39
N TYR A 36 3.57 -0.54 -10.59
CA TYR A 36 4.91 -0.29 -11.10
C TYR A 36 4.90 0.37 -12.48
N GLN A 37 3.97 -0.01 -13.37
CA GLN A 37 3.78 0.65 -14.67
C GLN A 37 3.38 2.13 -14.52
N GLN A 38 2.47 2.44 -13.60
CA GLN A 38 2.10 3.84 -13.30
C GLN A 38 3.28 4.63 -12.73
N LYS A 39 4.13 4.01 -11.91
CA LYS A 39 5.36 4.65 -11.42
C LYS A 39 6.36 4.90 -12.55
N ILE A 40 6.46 3.98 -13.53
CA ILE A 40 7.27 4.16 -14.74
C ILE A 40 6.76 5.35 -15.55
N GLN A 41 5.45 5.48 -15.77
CA GLN A 41 4.88 6.63 -16.48
C GLN A 41 5.26 7.97 -15.82
N VAL A 42 5.23 8.02 -14.48
CA VAL A 42 5.70 9.20 -13.73
C VAL A 42 7.20 9.44 -13.93
N LEU A 43 8.01 8.38 -13.91
CA LEU A 43 9.46 8.46 -14.12
C LEU A 43 9.81 8.92 -15.53
N ASP A 44 9.17 8.38 -16.56
CA ASP A 44 9.42 8.76 -17.95
C ASP A 44 9.01 10.22 -18.18
N PHE A 45 7.86 10.65 -17.63
CA PHE A 45 7.47 12.06 -17.65
C PHE A 45 8.51 12.95 -16.95
N TYR A 46 9.04 12.53 -15.80
CA TYR A 46 10.11 13.25 -15.11
C TYR A 46 11.39 13.33 -15.96
N GLN A 47 11.86 12.22 -16.53
CA GLN A 47 13.09 12.18 -17.32
C GLN A 47 12.99 13.05 -18.58
N GLN A 48 11.83 13.09 -19.22
CA GLN A 48 11.59 13.96 -20.38
C GLN A 48 11.60 15.45 -20.03
N ASN A 49 11.21 15.82 -18.81
CA ASN A 49 11.00 17.21 -18.41
C ASN A 49 12.04 17.75 -17.40
N ARG A 50 12.93 16.91 -16.86
CA ARG A 50 13.89 17.27 -15.79
C ARG A 50 14.83 18.43 -16.10
N HIS A 51 15.06 18.70 -17.39
CA HIS A 51 15.94 19.78 -17.85
C HIS A 51 15.18 21.10 -18.06
N ARG A 52 13.83 21.09 -18.06
CA ARG A 52 12.98 22.26 -18.32
C ARG A 52 12.13 22.67 -17.13
N LEU A 53 11.71 21.70 -16.32
CA LEU A 53 10.75 21.89 -15.24
C LEU A 53 11.33 21.38 -13.92
N SER A 54 10.96 22.05 -12.83
CA SER A 54 11.15 21.52 -11.48
C SER A 54 10.15 20.41 -11.19
N MET A 55 10.43 19.55 -10.20
CA MET A 55 9.47 18.52 -9.77
C MET A 55 8.13 19.11 -9.32
N GLU A 56 8.14 20.31 -8.73
CA GLU A 56 6.93 21.00 -8.28
C GLU A 56 6.08 21.45 -9.48
N SER A 57 6.72 22.03 -10.50
CA SER A 57 6.08 22.47 -11.74
C SER A 57 5.49 21.30 -12.54
N MET A 58 5.95 20.06 -12.32
CA MET A 58 5.42 18.86 -12.97
C MET A 58 4.12 18.33 -12.31
N ILE A 59 3.82 18.69 -11.05
CA ILE A 59 2.68 18.15 -10.29
C ILE A 59 1.34 18.40 -10.99
N PRO A 60 1.02 19.61 -11.48
CA PRO A 60 -0.28 19.85 -12.13
C PRO A 60 -0.50 18.96 -13.35
N ALA A 61 0.52 18.80 -14.19
CA ALA A 61 0.47 17.93 -15.37
C ALA A 61 0.29 16.46 -14.97
N LEU A 62 1.03 15.98 -13.97
CA LEU A 62 0.89 14.62 -13.46
C LEU A 62 -0.51 14.37 -12.85
N ARG A 63 -1.08 15.35 -12.15
CA ARG A 63 -2.46 15.24 -11.64
C ARG A 63 -3.50 15.21 -12.76
N ALA A 64 -3.30 16.01 -13.81
CA ALA A 64 -4.16 15.99 -15.00
C ALA A 64 -4.11 14.64 -15.74
N MET A 65 -2.96 13.95 -15.70
CA MET A 65 -2.82 12.57 -16.20
C MET A 65 -3.42 11.49 -15.27
N GLY A 66 -4.03 11.87 -14.13
CA GLY A 66 -4.73 10.95 -13.23
C GLY A 66 -3.97 10.58 -11.95
N PHE A 67 -2.75 11.09 -11.73
CA PHE A 67 -1.98 10.88 -10.50
C PHE A 67 -2.40 11.88 -9.39
N THR A 68 -3.67 11.83 -8.98
CA THR A 68 -4.33 12.83 -8.13
C THR A 68 -3.64 13.06 -6.77
N THR A 69 -2.97 12.05 -6.21
CA THR A 69 -2.25 12.19 -4.91
C THR A 69 -0.75 12.46 -5.06
N ILE A 70 -0.26 12.73 -6.27
CA ILE A 70 1.17 12.95 -6.49
C ILE A 70 1.63 14.28 -5.90
N CYS A 71 2.85 14.25 -5.37
CA CYS A 71 3.54 15.39 -4.78
C CYS A 71 5.05 15.27 -5.03
N GLN A 72 5.78 16.37 -4.79
CA GLN A 72 7.22 16.46 -5.06
C GLN A 72 8.03 15.39 -4.33
N SER A 73 7.69 15.07 -3.07
CA SER A 73 8.34 13.99 -2.32
C SER A 73 8.09 12.60 -2.91
N THR A 74 6.91 12.37 -3.50
CA THR A 74 6.59 11.11 -4.20
C THR A 74 7.46 10.97 -5.45
N ILE A 75 7.58 12.03 -6.25
CA ILE A 75 8.43 12.06 -7.46
C ILE A 75 9.88 11.81 -7.07
N SER A 76 10.40 12.54 -6.08
CA SER A 76 11.77 12.35 -5.57
C SER A 76 12.01 10.91 -5.12
N ARG A 77 11.06 10.31 -4.39
CA ARG A 77 11.17 8.92 -3.94
C ARG A 77 11.19 7.93 -5.10
N PHE A 78 10.41 8.16 -6.16
CA PHE A 78 10.44 7.30 -7.34
C PHE A 78 11.78 7.41 -8.07
N VAL A 79 12.28 8.63 -8.27
CA VAL A 79 13.60 8.86 -8.91
C VAL A 79 14.71 8.16 -8.13
N LYS A 80 14.73 8.27 -6.80
CA LYS A 80 15.70 7.58 -5.93
C LYS A 80 15.63 6.05 -6.03
N ASN A 81 14.48 5.50 -6.38
CA ASN A 81 14.24 4.05 -6.47
C ASN A 81 13.99 3.59 -7.92
N GLU A 82 14.42 4.37 -8.92
CA GLU A 82 14.07 4.15 -10.33
C GLU A 82 14.45 2.74 -10.79
N SER A 83 15.69 2.28 -10.52
CA SER A 83 16.16 0.95 -10.92
C SER A 83 15.29 -0.17 -10.34
N LYS A 84 14.94 -0.08 -9.05
CA LYS A 84 14.06 -1.06 -8.38
C LYS A 84 12.65 -1.05 -8.96
N ILE A 85 12.12 0.14 -9.27
CA ILE A 85 10.79 0.29 -9.86
C ILE A 85 10.73 -0.34 -11.26
N ARG A 86 11.76 -0.10 -12.09
CA ARG A 86 11.85 -0.70 -13.43
C ARG A 86 12.01 -2.21 -13.37
N GLN A 87 12.89 -2.72 -12.52
CA GLN A 87 13.07 -4.16 -12.30
C GLN A 87 11.77 -4.85 -11.87
N CYS A 88 11.08 -4.31 -10.86
CA CYS A 88 9.81 -4.87 -10.39
C CYS A 88 8.70 -4.84 -11.46
N ALA A 89 8.73 -3.85 -12.37
CA ALA A 89 7.74 -3.77 -13.44
C ALA A 89 7.91 -4.89 -14.48
N GLU A 90 9.16 -5.26 -14.77
CA GLU A 90 9.56 -6.32 -15.68
C GLU A 90 9.22 -7.70 -15.10
N GLU A 91 9.65 -7.96 -13.87
CA GLU A 91 9.49 -9.26 -13.20
C GLU A 91 8.02 -9.64 -12.92
N GLN A 92 7.15 -8.64 -12.68
CA GLN A 92 5.80 -8.88 -12.13
C GLN A 92 4.66 -8.62 -13.14
N ARG A 93 4.95 -8.62 -14.44
CA ARG A 93 3.98 -8.26 -15.50
C ARG A 93 3.25 -6.94 -15.20
N GLY A 94 3.94 -5.91 -14.73
CA GLY A 94 3.52 -4.50 -14.68
C GLY A 94 2.27 -4.07 -13.88
N HIS A 95 1.29 -4.93 -13.64
CA HIS A 95 -0.01 -4.60 -13.05
C HIS A 95 0.01 -4.65 -11.51
N VAL A 96 1.10 -5.15 -10.93
CA VAL A 96 1.22 -5.31 -9.47
C VAL A 96 1.59 -3.96 -8.82
N LYS A 97 0.91 -3.65 -7.70
CA LYS A 97 1.01 -2.38 -6.96
C LYS A 97 2.16 -2.33 -5.96
N ARG A 98 2.56 -3.49 -5.47
CA ARG A 98 3.69 -3.72 -4.57
C ARG A 98 4.37 -4.99 -5.02
N ALA A 99 5.71 -5.02 -4.99
CA ALA A 99 6.39 -6.28 -5.06
C ALA A 99 5.78 -7.14 -3.95
N SER A 100 5.10 -8.21 -4.33
CA SER A 100 4.86 -9.29 -3.38
C SER A 100 6.27 -9.71 -3.05
N ILE A 101 6.77 -9.28 -1.89
CA ILE A 101 8.03 -9.76 -1.38
C ILE A 101 7.73 -11.25 -1.17
N VAL A 102 8.04 -12.06 -2.17
CA VAL A 102 8.27 -13.48 -2.02
C VAL A 102 9.52 -13.48 -1.16
N VAL A 103 9.33 -13.40 0.16
CA VAL A 103 10.43 -13.14 1.10
C VAL A 103 11.43 -14.30 1.04
N LEU A 104 10.97 -15.49 0.62
CA LEU A 104 11.76 -16.71 0.58
C LEU A 104 11.27 -17.59 -0.59
N PRO A 105 11.68 -17.31 -1.85
CA PRO A 105 11.19 -18.06 -3.01
C PRO A 105 11.49 -19.55 -2.92
N GLU A 106 12.67 -19.92 -2.43
CA GLU A 106 13.09 -21.31 -2.24
C GLU A 106 12.23 -22.04 -1.20
N VAL A 107 11.88 -21.35 -0.11
CA VAL A 107 10.99 -21.89 0.93
C VAL A 107 9.57 -22.05 0.40
N GLU A 108 9.06 -21.06 -0.33
CA GLU A 108 7.72 -21.15 -0.94
C GLU A 108 7.65 -22.29 -1.96
N GLU A 109 8.68 -22.49 -2.77
CA GLU A 109 8.74 -23.58 -3.76
C GLU A 109 8.75 -24.97 -3.10
N ALA A 110 9.63 -25.17 -2.10
CA ALA A 110 9.67 -26.42 -1.35
C ALA A 110 8.35 -26.69 -0.61
N LEU A 111 7.70 -25.64 -0.11
CA LEU A 111 6.41 -25.75 0.56
C LEU A 111 5.27 -26.12 -0.40
N VAL A 112 5.27 -25.59 -1.63
CA VAL A 112 4.31 -25.98 -2.66
C VAL A 112 4.48 -27.46 -3.02
N ARG A 113 5.70 -27.93 -3.24
CA ARG A 113 5.99 -29.35 -3.52
C ARG A 113 5.47 -30.26 -2.41
N TRP A 114 5.72 -29.92 -1.15
CA TRP A 114 5.19 -30.68 -0.01
C TRP A 114 3.65 -30.70 0.00
N ILE A 115 2.98 -29.59 -0.29
CA ILE A 115 1.51 -29.54 -0.35
C ILE A 115 0.95 -30.40 -1.51
N GLU A 116 1.67 -30.50 -2.64
CA GLU A 116 1.32 -31.39 -3.74
C GLU A 116 1.46 -32.87 -3.34
N GLU A 117 2.54 -33.24 -2.64
CA GLU A 117 2.74 -34.60 -2.08
C GLU A 117 1.63 -34.98 -1.08
N GLN A 118 1.24 -34.05 -0.20
CA GLN A 118 0.13 -34.26 0.74
C GLN A 118 -1.21 -34.48 0.02
N GLN A 119 -1.45 -33.76 -1.08
CA GLN A 119 -2.66 -33.96 -1.89
C GLN A 119 -2.67 -35.32 -2.60
N GLN A 120 -1.52 -35.78 -3.10
CA GLN A 120 -1.39 -37.10 -3.73
C GLN A 120 -1.62 -38.25 -2.75
N THR A 121 -1.27 -38.05 -1.48
CA THR A 121 -1.52 -39.02 -0.40
C THR A 121 -2.93 -38.94 0.19
N GLY A 122 -3.77 -38.03 -0.32
CA GLY A 122 -5.15 -37.84 0.13
C GLY A 122 -5.29 -37.09 1.46
N ILE A 123 -4.20 -36.50 1.98
CA ILE A 123 -4.19 -35.77 3.25
C ILE A 123 -4.32 -34.27 2.97
N SER A 124 -5.39 -33.64 3.49
CA SER A 124 -5.53 -32.19 3.38
C SER A 124 -4.59 -31.48 4.37
N ALA A 125 -3.60 -30.76 3.86
CA ALA A 125 -2.72 -29.94 4.69
C ALA A 125 -3.51 -28.79 5.32
N THR A 126 -3.70 -28.84 6.64
CA THR A 126 -4.36 -27.77 7.40
C THR A 126 -3.48 -26.52 7.44
N GLY A 127 -4.09 -25.37 7.74
CA GLY A 127 -3.35 -24.10 7.80
C GLY A 127 -2.18 -24.13 8.78
N ASP A 128 -2.36 -24.74 9.95
CA ASP A 128 -1.32 -24.88 10.96
C ASP A 128 -0.21 -25.84 10.50
N ALA A 129 -0.55 -26.93 9.80
CA ALA A 129 0.44 -27.84 9.22
C ALA A 129 1.32 -27.15 8.16
N ILE A 130 0.71 -26.30 7.32
CA ILE A 130 1.45 -25.50 6.32
C ILE A 130 2.41 -24.51 7.01
N ILE A 131 1.96 -23.84 8.08
CA ILE A 131 2.79 -22.91 8.85
C ILE A 131 3.96 -23.65 9.51
N GLN A 132 3.70 -24.82 10.11
CA GLN A 132 4.73 -25.62 10.74
C GLN A 132 5.76 -26.10 9.72
N LYS A 133 5.31 -26.64 8.58
CA LYS A 133 6.22 -27.10 7.53
C LYS A 133 7.05 -25.97 6.93
N ALA A 134 6.49 -24.78 6.80
CA ALA A 134 7.23 -23.61 6.33
C ALA A 134 8.39 -23.23 7.26
N ARG A 135 8.22 -23.40 8.58
CA ARG A 135 9.30 -23.19 9.56
C ARG A 135 10.37 -24.27 9.45
N GLU A 136 9.97 -25.53 9.34
CA GLU A 136 10.89 -26.66 9.15
C GLU A 136 11.73 -26.48 7.89
N ILE A 137 11.13 -26.08 6.77
CA ILE A 137 11.86 -25.79 5.53
C ILE A 137 12.85 -24.63 5.70
N CYS A 138 12.51 -23.61 6.49
CA CYS A 138 13.47 -22.55 6.83
C CYS A 138 14.65 -23.05 7.65
N ASP A 139 14.42 -23.99 8.57
CA ASP A 139 15.47 -24.63 9.35
C ASP A 139 16.36 -25.51 8.44
N GLU A 140 15.74 -26.31 7.56
CA GLU A 140 16.44 -27.17 6.58
C GLU A 140 17.32 -26.36 5.62
N LEU A 141 16.83 -25.19 5.16
CA LEU A 141 17.56 -24.29 4.26
C LEU A 141 18.52 -23.34 4.99
N ASN A 142 18.69 -23.47 6.31
CA ASN A 142 19.51 -22.57 7.14
C ASN A 142 19.19 -21.07 6.94
N VAL A 143 17.91 -20.74 6.77
CA VAL A 143 17.47 -19.35 6.60
C VAL A 143 17.70 -18.61 7.94
N PRO A 144 18.49 -17.52 7.94
CA PRO A 144 18.76 -16.73 9.14
C PRO A 144 17.48 -16.19 9.76
N GLU A 145 17.40 -16.14 11.09
CA GLU A 145 16.18 -15.73 11.80
C GLU A 145 15.74 -14.29 11.47
N ASP A 146 16.69 -13.41 11.15
CA ASP A 146 16.45 -12.04 10.67
C ASP A 146 15.81 -11.98 9.26
N GLN A 147 15.90 -13.06 8.49
CA GLN A 147 15.28 -13.21 7.17
C GLN A 147 13.99 -14.04 7.22
N ARG A 148 13.70 -14.68 8.35
CA ARG A 148 12.45 -15.44 8.53
C ARG A 148 11.28 -14.48 8.65
N ILE A 149 10.22 -14.81 7.93
CA ILE A 149 8.92 -14.18 8.14
C ILE A 149 8.23 -14.80 9.35
N GLY A 150 7.38 -14.04 10.05
CA GLY A 150 6.65 -14.54 11.21
C GLY A 150 5.60 -15.64 10.93
N PHE A 151 5.53 -16.17 9.69
CA PHE A 151 4.56 -17.18 9.23
C PHE A 151 3.14 -16.99 9.80
N SER A 152 2.66 -15.74 9.75
CA SER A 152 1.38 -15.37 10.35
C SER A 152 0.20 -15.91 9.54
N ARG A 153 -1.00 -15.91 10.13
CA ARG A 153 -2.24 -16.23 9.39
C ARG A 153 -2.42 -15.36 8.14
N GLY A 154 -2.02 -14.09 8.19
CA GLY A 154 -2.08 -13.19 7.01
C GLY A 154 -1.08 -13.56 5.91
N TRP A 155 0.08 -14.10 6.28
CA TRP A 155 1.00 -14.68 5.30
C TRP A 155 0.41 -15.95 4.68
N LEU A 156 -0.16 -16.84 5.49
CA LEU A 156 -0.79 -18.07 5.01
C LEU A 156 -1.92 -17.78 4.01
N ASP A 157 -2.78 -16.80 4.30
CA ASP A 157 -3.85 -16.35 3.39
C ASP A 157 -3.29 -15.86 2.05
N SER A 158 -2.21 -15.07 2.11
CA SER A 158 -1.52 -14.57 0.92
C SER A 158 -0.81 -15.69 0.15
N PHE A 159 -0.20 -16.65 0.85
CA PHE A 159 0.44 -17.82 0.27
C PHE A 159 -0.56 -18.70 -0.47
N LYS A 160 -1.69 -19.03 0.17
CA LYS A 160 -2.77 -19.82 -0.44
C LYS A 160 -3.33 -19.16 -1.69
N LYS A 161 -3.59 -17.85 -1.61
CA LYS A 161 -4.10 -17.06 -2.74
C LYS A 161 -3.11 -17.02 -3.92
N ARG A 162 -1.80 -16.95 -3.64
CA ARG A 162 -0.75 -16.94 -4.67
C ARG A 162 -0.59 -18.29 -5.35
N ASN A 163 -0.67 -19.39 -4.60
CA ASN A 163 -0.45 -20.74 -5.11
C ASN A 163 -1.73 -21.45 -5.56
N GLY A 164 -2.85 -20.74 -5.67
CA GLY A 164 -4.14 -21.32 -6.10
C GLY A 164 -4.70 -22.37 -5.14
N LEU A 165 -4.18 -22.44 -3.91
CA LEU A 165 -4.62 -23.37 -2.87
C LEU A 165 -5.94 -22.85 -2.32
N SER A 166 -7.06 -23.28 -2.91
CA SER A 166 -8.37 -22.85 -2.46
C SER A 166 -8.56 -23.19 -0.98
N VAL A 167 -8.95 -22.20 -0.16
CA VAL A 167 -9.60 -22.48 1.11
C VAL A 167 -10.97 -23.02 0.74
N GLY A 168 -11.03 -24.32 0.48
CA GLY A 168 -12.29 -25.03 0.56
C GLY A 168 -12.83 -24.76 1.96
N ARG A 169 -13.85 -23.92 2.05
CA ARG A 169 -14.78 -23.96 3.17
C ARG A 169 -15.32 -25.40 3.17
N GLN A 170 -14.65 -26.30 3.89
CA GLN A 170 -15.37 -27.41 4.50
C GLN A 170 -16.21 -26.79 5.63
N GLY A 171 -17.31 -26.15 5.26
CA GLY A 171 -18.52 -26.30 6.06
C GLY A 171 -19.00 -27.71 5.74
N GLY A 172 -19.12 -28.63 6.69
CA GLY A 172 -19.81 -28.43 7.94
C GLY A 172 -21.23 -28.96 7.75
N THR A 173 -21.39 -30.26 8.00
CA THR A 173 -22.56 -30.94 8.57
C THR A 173 -23.97 -30.48 8.17
N GLY A 174 -24.69 -31.41 7.55
CA GLY A 174 -26.14 -31.50 7.49
C GLY A 174 -26.51 -32.87 6.94
#